data_AF-A0A1F7PIC0-F1
#
_entry.id   AF-A0A1F7PIC0-F1
#
_cell.length_a   1.000
_cell.length_b   1.000
_cell.length_c   1.000
_cell.angle_alpha   90.00
_cell.angle_beta   90.00
_cell.angle_gamma   90.00
#
_symmetry.space_group_name_H-M   'P 1'
#
loop_
_entity.id
_entity.type
_entity.pdbx_description
1 polymer ?
#
loop_
_entity_poly.entity_id
_entity_poly.type
_entity_poly.pdbx_seq_one_letter_code
_entity_poly.pdbx_strand_id
1 'polypeptide(L)'
;MIGAEQDPLATIRSIVTHPASAGRPSTPSEAAGFINALTTTGGGHLWQPGPGFAERLLKAAEVRGIQGPRIFDLQIALTAGEAGASEIWTHARGFVTVPGLRVRDPFARI
;
A
#
# COMPACT_ATOMS: atom_id res chain seq x y z
N MET A 1 -2.97 -18.10 16.53
CA MET A 1 -2.55 -16.71 16.26
C MET A 1 -2.43 -16.59 14.74
N ILE A 2 -3.45 -16.08 14.04
CA ILE A 2 -3.37 -15.89 12.59
C ILE A 2 -2.69 -14.53 12.40
N GLY A 3 -1.35 -14.55 12.33
CA GLY A 3 -0.56 -13.38 11.98
C GLY A 3 -0.72 -13.10 10.49
N ALA A 4 -1.74 -12.34 10.11
CA ALA A 4 -1.79 -11.73 8.78
C ALA A 4 -0.98 -10.43 8.84
N GLU A 5 0.34 -10.57 9.02
CA GLU A 5 1.27 -9.50 8.67
C GLU A 5 1.23 -9.42 7.14
N GLN A 6 0.51 -8.43 6.62
CA GLN A 6 0.33 -8.27 5.18
C GLN A 6 1.69 -7.91 4.57
N ASP A 7 2.34 -8.89 3.94
CA ASP A 7 3.55 -8.68 3.17
C ASP A 7 3.21 -7.80 1.95
N PRO A 8 3.69 -6.54 1.88
CA PRO A 8 3.45 -5.66 0.74
C PRO A 8 3.98 -6.28 -0.56
N LEU A 9 5.00 -7.13 -0.46
CA LEU A 9 5.57 -7.84 -1.61
C LEU A 9 4.61 -8.91 -2.12
N ALA A 10 3.95 -9.65 -1.23
CA ALA A 10 2.92 -10.63 -1.61
C ALA A 10 1.73 -9.95 -2.32
N THR A 11 1.34 -8.76 -1.86
CA THR A 11 0.25 -7.98 -2.49
C THR A 11 0.64 -7.50 -3.89
N ILE A 12 1.83 -6.92 -4.06
CA ILE A 12 2.29 -6.48 -5.38
C ILE A 12 2.38 -7.68 -6.33
N ARG A 13 2.92 -8.81 -5.86
CA ARG A 13 3.04 -10.03 -6.67
C ARG A 13 1.67 -10.54 -7.12
N SER A 14 0.67 -10.61 -6.22
CA SER A 14 -0.65 -11.12 -6.59
C SER A 14 -1.34 -10.26 -7.66
N ILE A 15 -1.10 -8.95 -7.66
CA ILE A 15 -1.64 -8.02 -8.67
C ILE A 15 -0.89 -8.17 -9.99
N VAL A 16 0.44 -8.02 -10.01
CA VAL A 16 1.19 -7.97 -11.27
C VAL A 16 1.27 -9.32 -11.98
N THR A 17 1.15 -10.43 -11.26
CA THR A 17 1.10 -11.77 -11.85
C THR A 17 -0.32 -12.25 -12.17
N HIS A 18 -1.35 -11.42 -11.94
CA HIS A 18 -2.73 -11.80 -12.21
C HIS A 18 -2.98 -11.96 -13.72
N PRO A 19 -3.70 -13.02 -14.19
CA PRO A 19 -3.95 -13.27 -15.62
C PRO A 19 -4.61 -12.10 -16.38
N ALA A 20 -5.41 -11.30 -15.69
CA ALA A 20 -6.11 -10.14 -16.27
C ALA A 20 -5.28 -8.84 -16.28
N SER A 21 -4.00 -8.87 -15.88
CA SER A 21 -3.14 -7.69 -15.91
C SER A 21 -2.90 -7.20 -17.33
N ALA A 22 -2.99 -5.88 -17.53
CA ALA A 22 -2.93 -5.26 -18.84
C ALA A 22 -1.58 -5.50 -19.56
N GLY A 23 -1.62 -5.70 -20.87
CA GLY A 23 -0.45 -6.05 -21.69
C GLY A 23 -0.12 -7.53 -21.57
N ARG A 24 0.53 -7.93 -20.48
CA ARG A 24 0.69 -9.34 -20.06
C ARG A 24 0.95 -9.41 -18.55
N PRO A 25 0.58 -10.52 -17.88
CA PRO A 25 1.01 -10.77 -16.51
C PRO A 25 2.53 -10.84 -16.42
N SER A 26 3.10 -10.24 -15.37
CA SER A 26 4.49 -10.49 -14.99
C SER A 26 4.65 -11.93 -14.51
N THR A 27 5.81 -12.53 -14.73
CA THR A 27 6.17 -13.77 -14.04
C THR A 27 6.49 -13.49 -12.58
N PRO A 28 6.41 -14.49 -11.68
CA PRO A 28 6.83 -14.32 -10.29
C PRO A 28 8.28 -13.87 -10.11
N SER A 29 9.16 -14.19 -11.09
CA SER A 29 10.57 -13.77 -11.10
C SER A 29 10.73 -12.31 -11.51
N GLU A 30 10.00 -11.86 -12.55
CA GLU A 30 9.98 -10.45 -12.97
C GLU A 30 9.48 -9.53 -11.85
N ALA A 31 8.41 -9.95 -11.15
CA ALA A 31 7.88 -9.19 -10.01
C ALA A 31 8.92 -9.07 -8.87
N ALA A 32 9.59 -10.17 -8.52
CA ALA A 32 10.63 -10.18 -7.49
C ALA A 32 11.85 -9.33 -7.89
N GLY A 33 12.29 -9.44 -9.14
CA GLY A 33 13.40 -8.63 -9.68
C GLY A 33 13.09 -7.14 -9.65
N PHE A 34 11.86 -6.75 -10.00
CA PHE A 34 11.43 -5.35 -9.95
C PHE A 34 11.42 -4.79 -8.53
N ILE A 35 10.83 -5.52 -7.57
CA ILE A 35 10.84 -5.14 -6.15
C ILE A 35 12.28 -4.98 -5.65
N ASN A 36 13.15 -5.94 -5.97
CA ASN A 36 14.54 -5.89 -5.57
C ASN A 36 15.27 -4.68 -6.18
N ALA A 37 15.01 -4.34 -7.45
CA ALA A 37 15.57 -3.15 -8.07
C ALA A 37 15.10 -1.87 -7.36
N LEU A 38 13.80 -1.77 -7.01
CA LEU A 38 13.29 -0.63 -6.26
C LEU A 38 14.01 -0.45 -4.92
N THR A 39 14.22 -1.52 -4.15
CA THR A 39 14.77 -1.43 -2.80
C THR A 39 16.30 -1.37 -2.74
N THR A 40 17.00 -1.81 -3.79
CA THR A 40 18.48 -1.87 -3.79
C THR A 40 19.12 -0.78 -4.64
N THR A 41 18.52 -0.41 -5.78
CA THR A 41 19.09 0.59 -6.70
C THR A 41 18.21 1.83 -6.86
N GLY A 42 16.89 1.66 -6.75
CA GLY A 42 15.91 2.75 -6.90
C GLY A 42 15.72 3.65 -5.68
N GLY A 43 16.41 3.37 -4.56
CA GLY A 43 16.28 4.13 -3.31
C GLY A 43 14.92 3.97 -2.62
N GLY A 44 14.12 2.97 -3.00
CA GLY A 44 12.84 2.66 -2.39
C GLY A 44 13.02 2.07 -0.99
N HIS A 45 12.12 2.46 -0.09
CA HIS A 45 12.06 1.93 1.27
C HIS A 45 10.80 1.10 1.45
N LEU A 46 10.94 -0.08 2.06
CA LEU A 46 9.80 -0.89 2.47
C LEU A 46 9.40 -0.48 3.90
N TRP A 47 8.22 0.13 4.05
CA TRP A 47 7.68 0.42 5.36
C TRP A 47 6.84 -0.74 5.87
N GLN A 48 6.99 -1.01 7.16
CA GLN A 48 6.27 -2.06 7.87
C GLN A 48 5.43 -1.44 8.98
N PRO A 49 4.23 -1.99 9.26
CA PRO A 49 3.46 -1.66 10.45
C PRO A 49 4.31 -1.72 11.74
N GLY A 50 4.25 -0.67 12.55
CA GLY A 50 4.92 -0.66 13.85
C GLY A 50 4.18 -1.47 14.93
N PRO A 51 4.74 -1.58 16.15
CA PRO A 51 4.07 -2.20 17.29
C PRO A 51 2.69 -1.58 17.56
N GLY A 52 1.70 -2.41 17.89
CA GLY A 52 0.32 -1.98 18.19
C GLY A 52 -0.49 -1.49 16.97
N PHE A 53 0.01 -1.68 15.74
CA PHE A 53 -0.64 -1.18 14.54
C PHE A 53 -2.06 -1.73 14.34
N ALA A 54 -2.29 -3.03 14.60
CA ALA A 54 -3.59 -3.64 14.41
C ALA A 54 -4.70 -2.95 15.23
N GLU A 55 -4.41 -2.62 16.49
CA GLU A 55 -5.35 -1.91 17.37
C GLU A 55 -5.65 -0.50 16.84
N ARG A 56 -4.62 0.23 16.39
CA ARG A 56 -4.78 1.56 15.80
C ARG A 56 -5.57 1.52 14.49
N LEU A 57 -5.30 0.54 13.63
CA LEU A 57 -6.01 0.34 12.38
C LEU A 57 -7.50 0.08 12.63
N LEU A 58 -7.82 -0.86 13.52
CA LEU A 58 -9.20 -1.23 13.84
C LEU A 58 -9.95 -0.05 14.47
N LYS A 59 -9.32 0.64 15.44
CA LYS A 59 -9.91 1.85 16.06
C LYS A 59 -10.14 2.95 15.03
N ALA A 60 -9.19 3.19 14.13
CA ALA A 60 -9.33 4.20 13.09
C ALA A 60 -10.43 3.82 12.09
N ALA A 61 -10.55 2.54 11.74
CA ALA A 61 -11.60 2.04 10.85
C ALA A 61 -12.99 2.21 11.47
N GLU A 62 -13.14 1.87 12.75
CA GLU A 62 -14.39 2.03 13.51
C GLU A 62 -14.82 3.50 13.57
N VAL A 63 -13.94 4.39 14.02
CA VAL A 63 -14.21 5.83 14.14
C VAL A 63 -14.62 6.46 12.81
N ARG A 64 -14.13 5.92 11.69
CA ARG A 64 -14.36 6.45 10.34
C ARG A 64 -15.42 5.69 9.55
N GLY A 65 -16.03 4.66 10.13
CA GLY A 65 -17.01 3.81 9.45
C GLY A 65 -16.46 3.10 8.21
N ILE A 66 -15.17 2.73 8.21
CA ILE A 66 -14.54 2.07 7.07
C ILE A 66 -14.85 0.58 7.08
N GLN A 67 -15.30 0.07 5.93
CA GLN A 67 -15.72 -1.31 5.76
C GLN A 67 -15.19 -1.90 4.45
N GLY A 68 -15.06 -3.23 4.43
CA GLY A 68 -14.67 -3.99 3.24
C GLY A 68 -13.27 -3.63 2.73
N PRO A 69 -13.04 -3.63 1.40
CA PRO A 69 -11.70 -3.49 0.81
C PRO A 69 -11.03 -2.14 1.11
N ARG A 70 -11.80 -1.13 1.55
CA ARG A 70 -11.28 0.18 1.94
C ARG A 70 -10.38 0.14 3.18
N ILE A 71 -10.38 -0.96 3.94
CA ILE A 71 -9.47 -1.16 5.06
C ILE A 71 -8.00 -1.18 4.61
N PHE A 72 -7.73 -1.64 3.39
CA PHE A 72 -6.37 -1.72 2.85
C PHE A 72 -5.82 -0.33 2.52
N ASP A 73 -6.65 0.58 2.00
CA ASP A 73 -6.26 1.98 1.82
C ASP A 73 -5.92 2.63 3.16
N LEU A 74 -6.75 2.41 4.19
CA LEU A 74 -6.48 2.93 5.54
C LEU A 74 -5.18 2.35 6.12
N GLN A 75 -4.93 1.07 5.92
CA GLN A 75 -3.69 0.42 6.33
C GLN A 75 -2.48 1.09 5.66
N ILE A 76 -2.50 1.27 4.34
CA ILE A 76 -1.41 1.94 3.61
C ILE A 76 -1.21 3.37 4.12
N ALA A 77 -2.30 4.13 4.29
CA ALA A 77 -2.24 5.52 4.76
C ALA A 77 -1.69 5.64 6.19
N LEU A 78 -2.10 4.75 7.10
CA LEU A 78 -1.58 4.73 8.47
C LEU A 78 -0.10 4.33 8.49
N THR A 79 0.31 3.29 7.76
CA THR A 79 1.72 2.88 7.68
C THR A 79 2.59 4.00 7.14
N ALA A 80 2.18 4.65 6.05
CA ALA A 80 2.91 5.78 5.47
C ALA A 80 2.99 6.98 6.41
N GLY A 81 1.87 7.33 7.06
CA GLY A 81 1.82 8.44 8.02
C GLY A 81 2.72 8.19 9.25
N GLU A 82 2.70 6.98 9.81
CA GLU A 82 3.58 6.58 10.93
C GLU A 82 5.06 6.58 10.54
N ALA A 83 5.37 6.30 9.28
CA ALA A 83 6.73 6.40 8.73
C ALA A 83 7.14 7.84 8.39
N GLY A 84 6.28 8.83 8.61
CA GLY A 84 6.57 10.25 8.38
C GLY A 84 6.35 10.74 6.95
N ALA A 85 5.65 9.96 6.11
CA ALA A 85 5.30 10.42 4.77
C ALA A 85 4.38 11.65 4.83
N SER A 86 4.62 12.62 3.94
CA SER A 86 3.71 13.77 3.77
C SER A 86 2.77 13.62 2.58
N GLU A 87 3.05 12.67 1.68
CA GLU A 87 2.24 12.42 0.48
C GLU A 87 2.13 10.92 0.18
N ILE A 88 0.98 10.52 -0.38
CA ILE A 88 0.78 9.26 -1.09
C ILE A 88 0.49 9.57 -2.54
N TRP A 89 1.18 8.86 -3.43
CA TRP A 89 1.00 8.99 -4.87
C TRP A 89 0.21 7.78 -5.38
N THR A 90 -1.00 8.00 -5.87
CA THR A 90 -1.89 6.92 -6.33
C THR A 90 -2.91 7.44 -7.33
N HIS A 91 -3.27 6.61 -8.31
CA HIS A 91 -4.37 6.88 -9.24
C HIS A 91 -5.72 6.33 -8.74
N ALA A 92 -5.75 5.72 -7.54
CA ALA A 92 -6.98 5.18 -6.96
C ALA A 92 -7.95 6.31 -6.57
N ARG A 93 -9.05 6.44 -7.33
CA ARG A 93 -10.11 7.39 -6.99
C ARG A 93 -10.77 7.00 -5.67
N GLY A 94 -10.84 7.94 -4.73
CA GLY A 94 -11.45 7.72 -3.41
C GLY A 94 -10.55 7.01 -2.39
N PHE A 95 -9.23 7.01 -2.61
CA PHE A 95 -8.26 6.49 -1.65
C PHE A 95 -8.50 7.07 -0.24
N VAL A 96 -8.55 6.19 0.76
CA VAL A 96 -8.71 6.58 2.15
C VAL A 96 -7.40 7.13 2.69
N THR A 97 -7.40 8.40 3.10
CA THR A 97 -6.21 9.05 3.71
C THR A 97 -6.36 9.30 5.21
N VAL A 98 -5.26 9.64 5.88
CA VAL A 98 -5.18 10.06 7.29
C VAL A 98 -4.80 11.54 7.39
N PRO A 99 -5.04 12.22 8.53
CA PRO A 99 -4.73 13.64 8.67
C PRO A 99 -3.23 13.87 8.46
N GLY A 100 -2.88 14.95 7.73
CA GLY A 100 -1.49 15.28 7.41
C GLY A 100 -0.92 14.60 6.16
N LEU A 101 -1.59 13.59 5.61
CA LEU A 101 -1.13 12.85 4.42
C LEU A 101 -1.90 13.30 3.17
N ARG A 102 -1.21 13.96 2.24
CA ARG A 102 -1.82 14.43 0.98
C ARG A 102 -1.86 13.30 -0.05
N VAL A 103 -2.98 13.18 -0.76
CA VAL A 103 -3.08 12.25 -1.89
C VAL A 103 -2.78 13.01 -3.19
N ARG A 104 -1.86 12.51 -3.99
CA ARG A 104 -1.48 13.04 -5.31
C ARG A 104 -1.77 11.99 -6.38
N ASP A 105 -2.50 12.39 -7.41
CA ASP A 105 -2.62 11.58 -8.62
C ASP A 105 -1.48 11.96 -9.58
N PRO A 106 -0.50 11.07 -9.84
CA PRO A 106 0.63 11.38 -10.70
C PRO A 106 0.24 11.57 -12.18
N PHE A 107 -0.99 11.21 -12.57
CA PHE A 107 -1.50 11.36 -13.93
C PHE A 107 -2.56 12.46 -14.06
N ALA A 108 -2.87 13.18 -12.97
CA ALA A 108 -3.71 14.36 -13.07
C ALA A 108 -3.02 15.40 -13.96
N ARG A 109 -3.75 15.93 -14.95
CA ARG A 109 -3.25 17.04 -15.77
C ARG A 109 -3.08 18.29 -14.90
N ILE A 110 -1.95 18.97 -15.09
CA ILE A 110 -1.60 20.27 -14.47
C ILE A 110 -2.42 21.37 -15.15
#